data_AF-A0A438W618-F1
#
_entry.id   AF-A0A438W618-F1
#
_cell.length_a   1.000
_cell.length_b   1.000
_cell.length_c   1.000
_cell.angle_alpha   90.00
_cell.angle_beta   90.00
_cell.angle_gamma   90.00
#
_symmetry.space_group_name_H-M   'P 1'
#
loop_
_entity.id
_entity.type
_entity.pdbx_description
1 polymer ?
#
loop_
_entity_poly.entity_id
_entity_poly.type
_entity_poly.pdbx_seq_one_letter_code
_entity_poly.pdbx_strand_id
1 'polypeptide(L)'
;VATFESNERWRLLCQMRAFCASCVVVRANRIGAYRQIIVEEDQKNEFLWKFYGDSFVALPNGAIEDSLEGKMGALSAQMDKNEIDEWAKLWHFRTIKEG
;
A
#
# COMPACT_ATOMS: atom_id res chain seq x y z
N VAL A 1 -0.36 -9.52 14.12
CA VAL A 1 0.82 -10.02 13.37
C VAL A 1 0.40 -11.21 12.48
N ALA A 2 0.75 -11.15 11.18
CA ALA A 2 0.59 -12.09 10.03
C ALA A 2 -0.12 -11.38 8.84
N THR A 3 0.29 -11.47 7.55
CA THR A 3 0.92 -12.52 6.69
C THR A 3 2.43 -12.33 6.43
N PHE A 4 3.34 -13.06 7.10
CA PHE A 4 4.82 -12.88 7.05
C PHE A 4 5.38 -11.60 7.69
N GLU A 5 4.67 -11.00 8.66
CA GLU A 5 5.12 -9.77 9.34
C GLU A 5 5.48 -8.63 8.37
N SER A 6 4.85 -8.66 7.19
CA SER A 6 5.25 -7.84 6.06
C SER A 6 4.65 -6.43 6.08
N ASN A 7 3.84 -6.09 7.07
CA ASN A 7 3.06 -4.86 7.11
C ASN A 7 3.97 -3.60 7.02
N GLU A 8 4.96 -3.50 7.90
CA GLU A 8 5.89 -2.37 7.92
C GLU A 8 6.72 -2.32 6.63
N ARG A 9 7.19 -3.47 6.15
CA ARG A 9 7.91 -3.55 4.87
C ARG A 9 7.08 -3.03 3.71
N TRP A 10 5.78 -3.32 3.67
CA TRP A 10 4.89 -2.79 2.64
C TRP A 10 4.71 -1.27 2.75
N ARG A 11 4.61 -0.72 3.96
CA ARG A 11 4.58 0.73 4.17
C ARG A 11 5.83 1.39 3.60
N LEU A 12 7.00 0.93 4.03
CA LEU A 12 8.29 1.47 3.57
C LEU A 12 8.48 1.38 2.06
N LEU A 13 8.10 0.25 1.44
CA LEU A 13 8.18 0.09 -0.01
C LEU A 13 7.25 1.05 -0.77
N CYS A 14 6.02 1.25 -0.28
CA CYS A 14 5.10 2.19 -0.90
C CYS A 14 5.55 3.65 -0.71
N GLN A 15 6.02 4.02 0.47
CA GLN A 15 6.58 5.35 0.75
C GLN A 15 7.78 5.65 -0.14
N MET A 16 8.72 4.72 -0.25
CA MET A 16 9.89 4.86 -1.14
C MET A 16 9.44 5.02 -2.59
N ARG A 17 8.49 4.20 -3.07
CA ARG A 17 7.97 4.32 -4.44
C ARG A 17 7.28 5.65 -4.70
N ALA A 18 6.44 6.11 -3.77
CA ALA A 18 5.73 7.38 -3.87
C ALA A 18 6.73 8.55 -3.97
N PHE A 19 7.77 8.52 -3.13
CA PHE A 19 8.85 9.49 -3.13
C PHE A 19 9.67 9.48 -4.43
N CYS A 20 10.28 8.33 -4.77
CA CYS A 20 11.19 8.22 -5.91
C CYS A 20 10.50 8.44 -7.25
N ALA A 21 9.20 8.15 -7.36
CA ALA A 21 8.42 8.44 -8.56
C ALA A 21 7.69 9.78 -8.48
N SER A 22 7.79 10.51 -7.37
CA SER A 22 7.05 11.75 -7.09
C SER A 22 5.58 11.62 -7.53
N CYS A 23 4.91 10.62 -6.96
CA CYS A 23 3.55 10.25 -7.28
C CYS A 23 2.79 9.80 -6.04
N VAL A 24 1.47 9.69 -6.18
CA VAL A 24 0.62 9.14 -5.14
C VAL A 24 0.53 7.63 -5.31
N VAL A 25 0.66 6.90 -4.19
CA VAL A 25 0.42 5.46 -4.14
C VAL A 25 -0.78 5.19 -3.25
N VAL A 26 -1.86 4.68 -3.84
CA VAL A 26 -3.05 4.20 -3.11
C VAL A 26 -2.94 2.69 -2.95
N ARG A 27 -2.88 2.22 -1.71
CA ARG A 27 -2.81 0.80 -1.40
C ARG A 27 -4.11 0.35 -0.76
N ALA A 28 -4.76 -0.65 -1.36
CA ALA A 28 -5.87 -1.37 -0.75
C ALA A 28 -5.43 -2.77 -0.32
N ASN A 29 -5.79 -3.19 0.89
CA ASN A 29 -5.47 -4.52 1.39
C ASN A 29 -6.62 -5.14 2.19
N ARG A 30 -6.69 -6.47 2.16
CA ARG A 30 -7.76 -7.25 2.79
C ARG A 30 -7.62 -7.27 4.32
N ILE A 31 -8.73 -7.37 5.04
CA ILE A 31 -8.80 -7.70 6.46
C ILE A 31 -9.39 -9.09 6.69
N GLY A 32 -9.25 -9.62 7.90
CA GLY A 32 -9.83 -10.90 8.31
C GLY A 32 -8.91 -12.09 8.07
N ALA A 33 -9.47 -13.30 8.04
CA ALA A 33 -8.72 -14.53 7.87
C ALA A 33 -9.37 -15.45 6.84
N TYR A 34 -8.55 -16.23 6.14
CA TYR A 34 -8.97 -17.23 5.19
C TYR A 34 -8.28 -18.56 5.48
N ARG A 35 -9.07 -19.60 5.73
CA ARG A 35 -8.58 -20.96 5.96
C ARG A 35 -8.53 -21.69 4.63
N GLN A 36 -7.32 -21.93 4.12
CA GLN A 36 -7.10 -22.71 2.92
C GLN A 36 -6.82 -24.15 3.31
N ILE A 37 -7.59 -25.08 2.76
CA ILE A 37 -7.34 -26.51 2.90
C ILE A 37 -6.79 -26.99 1.57
N ILE A 38 -5.60 -27.59 1.60
CA ILE A 38 -4.94 -28.19 0.45
C ILE A 38 -4.91 -29.68 0.70
N VAL A 39 -5.51 -30.45 -0.22
CA VAL A 39 -5.48 -31.91 -0.18
C VAL A 39 -4.58 -32.37 -1.31
N GLU A 40 -3.48 -33.01 -0.97
CA GLU A 40 -2.53 -33.62 -1.90
C GLU A 40 -2.41 -35.09 -1.54
N GLU A 41 -2.81 -35.97 -2.48
CA GLU A 41 -2.91 -37.42 -2.25
C GLU A 41 -3.73 -37.72 -0.98
N ASP A 42 -3.12 -38.36 0.03
CA ASP A 42 -3.72 -38.68 1.32
C ASP A 42 -3.40 -37.65 2.44
N GLN A 43 -2.74 -36.54 2.11
CA GLN A 43 -2.40 -35.49 3.07
C GLN A 43 -3.33 -34.30 2.98
N LYS A 44 -3.87 -33.89 4.14
CA LYS A 44 -4.68 -32.68 4.30
C LYS A 44 -3.88 -31.62 5.03
N ASN A 45 -3.36 -30.65 4.29
CA ASN A 45 -2.67 -29.49 4.81
C ASN A 45 -3.63 -28.32 4.98
N GLU A 46 -3.44 -27.56 6.04
CA GLU A 46 -4.25 -26.38 6.34
C GLU A 46 -3.38 -25.16 6.56
N PHE A 47 -3.69 -24.09 5.82
CA PHE A 47 -3.03 -22.80 5.94
C PHE A 47 -4.03 -21.73 6.37
N LEU A 48 -3.75 -21.10 7.51
CA LEU A 48 -4.53 -19.96 7.98
C LEU A 48 -3.89 -18.66 7.52
N TRP A 49 -4.46 -18.07 6.48
CA TRP A 49 -4.12 -16.72 6.05
C TRP A 49 -4.75 -15.72 7.00
N LYS A 50 -3.94 -14.87 7.63
CA LYS A 50 -4.41 -13.71 8.39
C LYS A 50 -4.00 -12.46 7.64
N PHE A 51 -4.95 -11.62 7.30
CA PHE A 51 -4.72 -10.37 6.59
C PHE A 51 -4.78 -9.20 7.58
N TYR A 52 -3.77 -8.34 7.52
CA TYR A 52 -3.61 -7.20 8.42
C TYR A 52 -4.28 -5.92 7.94
N GLY A 53 -4.98 -5.92 6.80
CA GLY A 53 -5.57 -4.73 6.20
C GLY A 53 -4.53 -3.65 5.97
N ASP A 54 -4.74 -2.50 6.60
CA ASP A 54 -3.85 -1.36 6.48
C ASP A 54 -3.77 -0.87 5.03
N SER A 55 -4.95 -0.62 4.47
CA SER A 55 -5.10 0.22 3.28
C SER A 55 -4.70 1.65 3.65
N PHE A 56 -3.94 2.31 2.79
CA PHE A 56 -3.41 3.65 3.06
C PHE A 56 -3.10 4.42 1.77
N VAL A 57 -2.81 5.71 1.92
CA VAL A 57 -2.35 6.59 0.85
C VAL A 57 -0.96 7.11 1.20
N ALA A 58 0.01 6.89 0.31
CA ALA A 58 1.33 7.48 0.39
C ALA A 58 1.46 8.63 -0.62
N LEU A 59 1.92 9.79 -0.13
CA LEU A 59 2.07 11.03 -0.86
C LEU A 59 3.39 11.10 -1.64
N PRO A 60 3.51 12.01 -2.62
CA PRO A 60 4.74 12.18 -3.42
C PRO A 60 5.99 12.54 -2.61
N ASN A 61 5.86 12.98 -1.36
CA ASN A 61 6.95 13.23 -0.43
C ASN A 61 7.35 11.99 0.40
N GLY A 62 6.70 10.84 0.19
CA GLY A 62 6.93 9.60 0.93
C GLY A 62 6.20 9.52 2.28
N ALA A 63 5.42 10.53 2.66
CA ALA A 63 4.59 10.45 3.87
C ALA A 63 3.35 9.58 3.63
N ILE A 64 2.89 8.85 4.65
CA ILE A 64 1.56 8.24 4.66
C ILE A 64 0.60 9.30 5.22
N GLU A 65 -0.37 9.72 4.41
CA GLU A 65 -1.35 10.75 4.78
C GLU A 65 -2.45 10.17 5.66
N ASP A 66 -3.03 9.05 5.23
CA ASP A 66 -4.12 8.38 5.93
C ASP A 66 -3.99 6.85 5.79
N SER A 67 -4.49 6.11 6.78
CA SER A 67 -4.43 4.66 6.88
C SER A 67 -5.62 4.12 7.69
N LEU A 68 -6.19 3.00 7.22
CA LEU A 68 -7.23 2.27 7.94
C LEU A 68 -6.69 1.40 9.09
N GLU A 69 -5.37 1.31 9.28
CA GLU A 69 -4.72 0.60 10.41
C GLU A 69 -5.23 -0.82 10.68
N GLY A 70 -5.63 -1.54 9.62
CA GLY A 70 -6.16 -2.90 9.73
C GLY A 70 -7.63 -3.02 10.15
N LYS A 71 -8.34 -1.89 10.25
CA LYS A 71 -9.78 -1.83 10.53
C LYS A 71 -10.58 -1.83 9.22
N MET A 72 -11.84 -2.23 9.31
CA MET A 72 -12.79 -2.06 8.22
C MET A 72 -13.11 -0.58 8.06
N GLY A 73 -13.15 -0.09 6.82
CA GLY A 73 -13.48 1.30 6.55
C GLY A 73 -13.37 1.66 5.08
N ALA A 74 -13.71 2.91 4.79
CA ALA A 74 -13.45 3.56 3.51
C ALA A 74 -12.46 4.69 3.75
N LEU A 75 -11.46 4.82 2.88
CA LEU A 75 -10.47 5.88 2.91
C LEU A 75 -10.73 6.78 1.70
N SER A 76 -10.83 8.09 1.94
CA SER A 76 -11.03 9.10 0.90
C SER A 76 -9.95 10.16 1.05
N ALA A 77 -9.27 10.48 -0.04
CA ALA A 77 -8.24 11.51 -0.07
C ALA A 77 -8.54 12.48 -1.23
N GLN A 78 -8.29 13.76 -0.99
CA GLN A 78 -8.42 14.83 -1.98
C GLN A 78 -7.03 15.32 -2.34
N MET A 79 -6.75 15.48 -3.64
CA MET A 79 -5.41 15.79 -4.13
C MET A 79 -5.47 16.77 -5.29
N ASP A 80 -4.53 17.72 -5.32
CA ASP A 80 -4.30 18.58 -6.49
C ASP A 80 -3.17 17.99 -7.34
N LYS A 81 -3.41 17.87 -8.64
CA LYS A 81 -2.38 17.47 -9.61
C LYS A 81 -1.18 18.43 -9.59
N ASN A 82 -1.42 19.73 -9.36
CA ASN A 82 -0.35 20.72 -9.32
C ASN A 82 0.65 20.42 -8.20
N GLU A 83 0.17 20.04 -7.01
CA GLU A 83 1.02 19.66 -5.88
C GLU A 83 1.88 18.43 -6.21
N ILE A 84 1.30 17.43 -6.88
CA ILE A 84 2.04 16.25 -7.32
C ILE A 84 3.13 16.62 -8.34
N ASP A 85 2.81 17.53 -9.26
CA ASP A 85 3.75 18.01 -10.27
C ASP A 85 4.86 18.87 -9.66
N GLU A 86 4.57 19.65 -8.61
CA GLU A 86 5.58 20.40 -7.86
C GLU A 86 6.61 19.47 -7.23
N TRP A 87 6.19 18.35 -6.64
CA TRP A 87 7.14 17.36 -6.11
C TRP A 87 8.03 16.76 -7.19
N ALA A 88 7.45 16.41 -8.35
CA ALA A 88 8.24 15.88 -9.47
C ALA A 88 9.21 16.92 -10.05
N LYS A 89 8.81 18.20 -10.09
CA LYS A 89 9.68 19.32 -10.47
C LYS A 89 10.78 19.58 -9.45
N LEU A 90 10.49 19.45 -8.16
CA LEU A 90 11.46 19.70 -7.08
C LEU A 90 12.59 18.66 -7.07
N TRP A 91 12.24 17.37 -7.18
CA TRP A 91 13.19 16.27 -7.06
C TRP A 91 13.85 15.86 -8.38
N HIS A 92 13.22 16.17 -9.51
CA HIS A 92 13.71 15.81 -10.86
C HIS A 92 13.95 14.30 -11.08
N PHE A 93 13.37 13.42 -10.27
CA PHE A 93 13.48 11.96 -10.47
C PHE A 93 12.74 11.46 -11.72
N ARG A 94 11.74 12.21 -12.19
CA ARG A 94 11.05 11.99 -13.46
C ARG A 94 10.75 13.31 -14.16
N THR A 95 10.64 13.26 -15.47
CA THR A 95 10.21 14.41 -16.28
C THR A 95 8.68 14.48 -16.32
N ILE A 96 8.15 15.69 -16.25
CA ILE A 96 6.74 15.97 -16.51
C ILE A 96 6.66 16.51 -17.92
N LYS A 97 5.90 15.85 -18.79
CA LYS A 97 5.58 16.42 -20.10
C LYS A 97 4.52 17.48 -19.89
N GLU A 98 4.77 18.67 -20.42
CA GLU A 98 3.71 19.68 -20.56
C GLU A 98 2.65 19.10 -21.52
N GLY A 99 1.41 19.10 -21.06
CA GLY A 99 0.25 18.59 -21.79
C GLY A 99 -0.48 19.69 -22.54
#